data_AF-A0A7R7EPM0-F1
#
_entry.id   AF-A0A7R7EPM0-F1
#
_cell.length_a   1.000
_cell.length_b   1.000
_cell.length_c   1.000
_cell.angle_alpha   90.00
_cell.angle_beta   90.00
_cell.angle_gamma   90.00
#
_symmetry.space_group_name_H-M   'P 1'
#
loop_
_entity.id
_entity.type
_entity.pdbx_description
1 polymer ?
#
loop_
_entity_poly.entity_id
_entity_poly.type
_entity_poly.pdbx_seq_one_letter_code
_entity_poly.pdbx_strand_id
1 'polypeptide(L)' 'MAAYKDEERGTWYVSLHCYDWTGKNKQKLKRGFKTRREALEWE' A
#
# COMPACT_ATOMS: atom_id res chain seq x y z
N MET A 1 0.05 -8.68 -0.64
CA MET A 1 -0.09 -7.52 -1.53
C MET A 1 1.28 -7.08 -2.02
N ALA A 2 1.36 -6.42 -3.17
CA ALA A 2 2.64 -5.96 -3.70
C ALA A 2 2.93 -4.54 -3.20
N ALA A 3 4.11 -4.33 -2.61
CA ALA A 3 4.66 -3.00 -2.37
C ALA A 3 5.30 -2.50 -3.66
N TYR A 4 4.88 -1.33 -4.12
CA TYR A 4 5.34 -0.74 -5.38
C TYR A 4 6.32 0.40 -5.08
N LYS A 5 7.35 0.50 -5.92
CA LYS A 5 8.34 1.57 -5.82
C LYS A 5 7.94 2.70 -6.76
N ASP A 6 7.86 3.90 -6.22
CA ASP A 6 7.71 5.12 -7.01
C ASP A 6 9.12 5.55 -7.44
N GLU A 7 9.47 5.33 -8.71
CA GLU A 7 10.83 5.59 -9.22
C GLU A 7 11.16 7.09 -9.29
N GLU A 8 10.16 7.96 -9.52
CA GLU A 8 10.37 9.41 -9.53
C GLU A 8 10.69 9.98 -8.14
N ARG A 9 10.06 9.45 -7.08
CA ARG A 9 10.19 9.99 -5.72
C ARG A 9 11.10 9.17 -4.82
N GLY A 10 11.52 7.98 -5.27
CA GLY A 10 12.29 7.03 -4.46
C GLY A 10 11.53 6.48 -3.25
N THR A 11 10.22 6.70 -3.16
CA THR A 11 9.37 6.29 -2.05
C THR A 11 8.57 5.06 -2.40
N TRP A 12 8.25 4.24 -1.40
CA TRP A 12 7.41 3.06 -1.56
C TRP A 12 5.94 3.39 -1.23
N TYR A 13 5.03 2.72 -1.91
CA TYR A 13 3.59 2.80 -1.65
C TYR A 13 2.95 1.41 -1.64
N VAL A 14 1.85 1.32 -0.90
CA VAL A 14 1.03 0.11 -0.78
C VAL A 14 -0.42 0.47 -1.01
N SER A 15 -1.07 -0.32 -1.86
CA SER A 15 -2.51 -0.30 -2.08
C SER A 15 -3.13 -1.54 -1.44
N LEU A 16 -3.94 -1.33 -0.42
CA LEU A 16 -4.76 -2.37 0.19
C LEU A 16 -6.20 -2.27 -0.33
N HIS A 17 -6.63 -3.30 -1.04
CA HIS A 17 -8.05 -3.55 -1.31
C HIS A 17 -8.61 -4.49 -0.25
N CYS A 18 -9.48 -3.95 0.59
CA CYS A 18 -10.21 -4.74 1.56
C CYS A 18 -11.69 -4.74 1.19
N TYR A 19 -12.30 -5.92 1.22
CA TYR A 19 -13.75 -6.03 1.17
C TYR A 19 -14.26 -5.95 2.60
N ASP A 20 -15.07 -4.94 2.90
CA ASP A 20 -15.85 -4.99 4.12
C ASP A 20 -16.75 -6.23 4.10
N TRP A 21 -17.14 -6.70 5.28
CA TRP A 21 -18.14 -7.75 5.45
C TRP A 21 -19.50 -7.42 4.79
N THR A 22 -19.73 -6.16 4.41
CA THR A 22 -20.89 -5.67 3.64
C THR A 22 -20.66 -5.67 2.12
N GLY A 23 -19.53 -6.17 1.62
CA GLY A 23 -19.21 -6.26 0.20
C GLY A 23 -18.75 -4.94 -0.44
N LYS A 24 -18.58 -3.88 0.34
CA LYS A 24 -18.01 -2.61 -0.15
C LYS A 24 -16.51 -2.75 -0.33
N ASN A 25 -16.02 -2.39 -1.52
CA ASN A 25 -14.59 -2.27 -1.77
C ASN A 25 -14.07 -1.00 -1.10
N LYS A 26 -13.18 -1.17 -0.13
CA LYS A 26 -12.37 -0.08 0.41
C LYS A 26 -10.95 -0.22 -0.10
N GLN A 27 -10.54 0.77 -0.88
CA GLN A 27 -9.15 0.96 -1.23
C GLN A 27 -8.49 1.90 -0.21
N LYS A 28 -7.47 1.42 0.48
CA LYS A 28 -6.56 2.23 1.28
C LYS A 28 -5.23 2.34 0.54
N LEU A 29 -4.85 3.55 0.17
CA LEU A 29 -3.55 3.84 -0.39
C LEU A 29 -2.70 4.55 0.66
N LYS A 30 -1.58 3.94 1.05
CA LYS A 30 -0.58 4.59 1.89
C LYS A 30 0.71 4.74 1.08
N ARG A 31 1.23 5.97 1.07
CA ARG A 31 2.42 6.37 0.31
C ARG A 31 3.41 7.07 1.24
N GLY A 32 4.68 7.07 0.85
CA GLY A 32 5.75 7.76 1.57
C GLY A 32 6.60 6.86 2.47
N PHE A 33 6.55 5.55 2.28
CA PHE A 33 7.46 4.65 2.99
C PHE A 33 8.88 4.83 2.47
N LYS A 34 9.86 4.93 3.38
CA LYS A 34 11.28 5.01 3.02
C LYS A 34 11.81 3.68 2.53
N THR A 35 11.33 2.58 3.10
CA THR A 35 11.81 1.23 2.78
C THR A 35 10.69 0.32 2.28
N ARG A 36 11.07 -0.65 1.44
CA ARG A 36 10.17 -1.73 0.98
C ARG A 36 9.64 -2.56 2.15
N ARG A 37 10.44 -2.70 3.21
CA ARG A 37 10.11 -3.51 4.38
C ARG A 37 9.00 -2.87 5.21
N GLU A 38 9.08 -1.58 5.50
CA GLU A 38 7.99 -0.84 6.17
C GLU A 38 6.70 -0.87 5.36
N ALA A 39 6.80 -0.82 4.03
CA ALA A 39 5.65 -0.97 3.15
C ALA A 39 5.02 -2.37 3.29
N LEU A 40 5.81 -3.44 3.27
CA LEU A 40 5.34 -4.82 3.47
C LEU A 40 4.79 -5.09 4.88
N GLU A 41 5.33 -4.46 5.92
CA GLU A 41 4.82 -4.59 7.30
C GLU A 41 3.49 -3.85 7.52
N TRP A 42 3.11 -2.95 6.62
CA TRP A 42 1.84 -2.22 6.67
C TRP A 42 0.65 -2.99 6.07
N GLU A 43 0.89 -4.19 5.54
CA GLU A 43 -0.14 -5.10 5.02
C GLU A 43 -1.19 -5.54 6.04
#